data_AF-A0A963Y7L2-F1
#
_entry.id   AF-A0A963Y7L2-F1
#
_cell.length_a   1.000
_cell.length_b   1.000
_cell.length_c   1.000
_cell.angle_alpha   90.00
_cell.angle_beta   90.00
_cell.angle_gamma   90.00
#
_symmetry.space_group_name_H-M   'P 1'
#
loop_
_entity.id
_entity.type
_entity.pdbx_description
1 polymer ?
#
loop_
_entity_poly.entity_id
_entity_poly.type
_entity_poly.pdbx_seq_one_letter_code
_entity_poly.pdbx_strand_id
1 'polypeptide(L)' 'PHAGSYLGAASLGVRPMFGENLPNLETFIFDFEGDLYGQHLSVALIDYLRPEMKFDGLEALISQMNADCDRARLLLADV' A
#
# COMPACT_ATOMS: atom_id res chain seq x y z
N PRO A 1 11.43 -12.82 -13.62
CA PRO A 1 10.42 -13.86 -13.96
C PRO A 1 8.97 -13.35 -13.87
N HIS A 2 8.65 -12.49 -12.91
CA HIS A 2 7.36 -11.81 -12.84
C HIS A 2 7.40 -10.56 -13.73
N ALA A 3 6.74 -10.62 -14.88
CA ALA A 3 6.60 -9.50 -15.81
C ALA A 3 5.12 -9.18 -15.97
N GLY A 4 4.75 -7.92 -15.77
CA GLY A 4 3.37 -7.45 -15.82
C GLY A 4 3.19 -6.17 -15.03
N SER A 5 2.01 -5.57 -15.18
CA SER A 5 1.57 -4.44 -14.38
C SER A 5 0.49 -4.91 -13.42
N TYR A 6 0.59 -4.47 -12.17
CA TYR A 6 -0.40 -4.77 -11.14
C TYR A 6 -0.89 -3.46 -10.53
N LEU A 7 -2.13 -3.49 -10.05
CA LEU A 7 -2.71 -2.43 -9.25
C LEU A 7 -2.40 -2.68 -7.77
N GLY A 8 -2.48 -1.64 -6.95
CA GLY A 8 -2.18 -1.78 -5.53
C GLY A 8 -2.42 -0.51 -4.74
N ALA A 9 -2.28 -0.64 -3.43
CA ALA A 9 -2.26 0.49 -2.51
C ALA A 9 -0.85 0.60 -1.90
N ALA A 10 -0.32 1.83 -1.83
CA ALA A 10 0.99 2.08 -1.27
C ALA A 10 0.90 2.96 -0.02
N SER A 11 1.65 2.56 1.02
CA SER A 11 1.94 3.38 2.19
C SER A 11 3.34 3.95 2.04
N LEU A 12 3.43 5.28 1.94
CA LEU A 12 4.70 6.01 1.89
C LEU A 12 4.79 6.88 3.15
N GLY A 13 5.67 6.54 4.08
CA GLY A 13 5.70 7.22 5.37
C GLY A 13 6.77 6.73 6.32
N VAL A 14 6.68 7.16 7.58
CA VAL A 14 7.65 6.81 8.64
C VAL A 14 7.07 5.80 9.63
N ARG A 15 5.91 5.21 9.35
CA ARG A 15 5.20 4.23 10.20
C ARG A 15 5.20 4.67 11.67
N PRO A 16 4.45 5.74 12.03
CA PRO A 16 4.47 6.32 13.38
C PRO A 16 4.02 5.37 14.50
N MET A 17 3.50 4.19 14.15
CA MET A 17 3.09 3.12 15.06
C MET A 17 4.20 2.10 15.38
N PHE A 18 5.30 2.04 14.60
CA PHE A 18 6.27 0.92 14.65
C PHE A 18 7.72 1.31 14.99
N GLY A 19 8.03 2.58 15.23
CA GLY A 19 9.28 2.99 15.86
C GLY A 19 10.55 2.68 15.07
N GLU A 20 10.78 3.39 13.97
CA GLU A 20 12.09 3.84 13.44
C GLU A 20 11.80 4.79 12.27
N ASN A 21 12.32 6.02 12.32
CA ASN A 21 11.91 7.16 11.48
C ASN A 21 12.57 7.16 10.09
N LEU A 22 12.68 6.01 9.42
CA LEU A 22 13.15 5.96 8.05
C LEU A 22 11.94 5.95 7.11
N PRO A 23 11.88 6.87 6.13
CA PRO A 23 10.85 6.81 5.09
C PRO A 23 10.88 5.44 4.41
N ASN A 24 9.74 4.75 4.45
CA ASN A 24 9.52 3.49 3.76
C ASN A 24 8.38 3.62 2.75
N LEU A 25 8.48 2.82 1.69
CA LEU A 25 7.42 2.63 0.71
C LEU A 25 7.04 1.15 0.76
N GLU A 26 5.84 0.88 1.27
CA GLU A 26 5.27 -0.46 1.34
C GLU A 26 4.06 -0.51 0.39
N THR A 27 4.09 -1.41 -0.58
CA THR A 27 3.00 -1.57 -1.57
C THR A 27 2.32 -2.90 -1.38
N PHE A 28 1.00 -2.87 -1.12
CA PHE A 28 0.14 -4.05 -1.19
C PHE A 28 -0.34 -4.21 -2.64
N ILE A 29 0.18 -5.23 -3.31
CA ILE A 29 -0.13 -5.55 -4.70
C ILE A 29 -1.42 -6.37 -4.72
N PHE A 30 -2.44 -5.88 -5.41
CA PHE A 30 -3.73 -6.54 -5.48
C PHE A 30 -3.63 -7.83 -6.30
N ASP A 31 -4.28 -8.88 -5.79
CA ASP A 31 -4.52 -10.15 -6.48
C ASP A 31 -3.22 -10.86 -6.93
N PHE A 32 -2.08 -10.49 -6.32
CA PHE A 32 -0.79 -11.11 -6.55
C PHE A 32 -0.47 -12.14 -5.46
N GLU A 33 0.01 -13.30 -5.89
CA GLU A 33 0.52 -14.35 -5.01
C GLU A 33 1.94 -14.73 -5.45
N GLY A 34 2.87 -14.76 -4.50
CA GLY A 34 4.26 -15.13 -4.76
C GLY A 34 5.26 -14.36 -3.90
N ASP A 35 6.54 -14.56 -4.20
CA ASP A 35 7.66 -13.90 -3.51
C ASP A 35 8.38 -12.93 -4.47
N LEU A 36 8.62 -11.71 -4.00
CA LEU A 36 9.32 -10.64 -4.72
C LEU A 36 10.63 -10.21 -4.03
N TYR A 37 11.10 -10.93 -3.01
CA TYR A 37 12.39 -10.64 -2.37
C TYR A 37 13.54 -10.64 -3.38
N GLY A 38 14.36 -9.60 -3.31
CA GLY A 38 15.48 -9.37 -4.22
C GLY A 38 15.11 -8.91 -5.63
N GLN A 39 13.82 -8.77 -5.94
CA GLN A 39 13.37 -8.22 -7.22
C GLN A 39 13.30 -6.69 -7.17
N HIS A 40 13.59 -6.05 -8.31
CA HIS A 40 13.41 -4.61 -8.46
C HIS A 40 12.02 -4.32 -9.01
N LEU A 41 11.30 -3.41 -8.36
CA LEU A 41 9.94 -3.01 -8.72
C LEU A 41 9.90 -1.52 -9.07
N SER A 42 9.12 -1.17 -10.09
CA SER A 42 8.77 0.22 -10.38
C SER A 42 7.38 0.50 -9.83
N VAL A 43 7.22 1.58 -9.06
CA VAL A 43 5.94 1.98 -8.46
C VAL A 43 5.53 3.34 -9.02
N ALA A 44 4.33 3.41 -9.60
CA ALA A 44 3.70 4.65 -10.03
C ALA A 44 2.68 5.11 -8.98
N LEU A 45 2.87 6.30 -8.41
CA LEU A 45 1.91 6.91 -7.49
C LEU A 45 0.85 7.65 -8.30
N ILE A 46 -0.35 7.07 -8.40
CA ILE A 46 -1.45 7.58 -9.23
C ILE A 46 -2.28 8.62 -8.47
N ASP A 47 -2.75 8.27 -7.27
CA ASP A 47 -3.62 9.12 -6.46
C ASP A 47 -3.23 9.09 -4.99
N TYR A 48 -3.43 10.23 -4.32
CA TYR A 48 -3.25 10.35 -2.88
C TYR A 48 -4.56 10.10 -2.13
N LEU A 49 -4.59 9.06 -1.30
CA LEU A 49 -5.80 8.69 -0.55
C LEU A 49 -5.98 9.53 0.71
N ARG A 50 -4.98 9.56 1.60
CA ARG A 50 -5.02 10.19 2.93
C ARG A 50 -3.62 10.31 3.57
N PRO A 51 -3.45 11.16 4.60
CA PRO A 51 -2.22 11.17 5.39
C PRO A 51 -2.05 9.91 6.26
N GLU A 52 -0.85 9.71 6.81
CA GLU A 52 -0.61 8.72 7.86
C GLU A 52 -1.50 8.99 9.08
N MET A 53 -2.03 7.92 9.68
CA MET A 53 -2.95 7.99 10.81
C MET A 53 -2.48 7.08 11.93
N LYS A 54 -2.78 7.46 13.17
CA LYS A 54 -2.69 6.58 14.33
C LYS A 54 -4.07 5.97 14.58
N PHE A 55 -4.08 4.71 14.97
CA PHE A 55 -5.32 3.96 15.20
C PHE A 55 -5.37 3.48 16.65
N ASP A 56 -6.58 3.45 17.20
CA ASP A 56 -6.84 2.89 18.52
C ASP A 56 -6.99 1.37 18.42
N GLY A 57 -5.86 0.69 18.25
CA GLY A 57 -5.79 -0.77 18.16
C GLY A 57 -5.82 -1.33 16.73
N LEU A 58 -5.66 -2.65 16.66
CA LEU A 58 -5.45 -3.39 15.42
C LEU A 58 -6.70 -3.43 14.53
N GLU A 59 -7.89 -3.56 15.13
CA GLU A 59 -9.15 -3.63 14.38
C GLU A 59 -9.41 -2.35 13.59
N ALA A 60 -9.20 -1.19 14.22
CA ALA A 60 -9.33 0.12 13.57
C ALA A 60 -8.33 0.29 12.41
N LEU A 61 -7.09 -0.18 12.59
CA LEU A 61 -6.09 -0.19 11.53
C LEU A 61 -6.52 -1.05 10.34
N ILE A 62 -6.93 -2.30 10.59
CA ILE A 62 -7.38 -3.24 9.53
C ILE A 62 -8.58 -2.67 8.79
N SER A 63 -9.56 -2.13 9.52
CA SER A 63 -10.75 -1.53 8.92
C SER A 63 -10.39 -0.38 7.99
N GLN A 64 -9.47 0.50 8.39
CA GLN A 64 -9.03 1.59 7.53
C GLN A 64 -8.23 1.09 6.32
N MET A 65 -7.35 0.10 6.52
CA MET A 65 -6.60 -0.50 5.40
C MET A 65 -7.52 -1.10 4.34
N ASN A 66 -8.59 -1.79 4.74
CA ASN A 66 -9.58 -2.33 3.82
C ASN A 66 -10.30 -1.20 3.05
N ALA A 67 -10.73 -0.15 3.75
CA ALA A 67 -11.36 1.01 3.12
C ALA A 67 -10.42 1.73 2.13
N ASP A 68 -9.13 1.81 2.44
CA ASP A 68 -8.11 2.37 1.56
C ASP A 68 -7.95 1.50 0.29
N CYS A 69 -7.94 0.17 0.44
CA CYS A 69 -7.85 -0.76 -0.69
C CYS A 69 -9.10 -0.68 -1.59
N ASP A 70 -10.29 -0.62 -1.01
CA ASP A 70 -11.55 -0.47 -1.76
C ASP A 70 -11.55 0.83 -2.57
N ARG A 71 -11.14 1.94 -1.95
CA ARG A 71 -11.03 3.24 -2.63
C ARG A 71 -9.97 3.22 -3.73
N ALA A 72 -8.81 2.61 -3.49
CA ALA A 72 -7.76 2.47 -4.50
C ALA A 72 -8.26 1.66 -5.71
N ARG A 73 -8.98 0.56 -5.49
CA ARG A 73 -9.56 -0.23 -6.59
C ARG A 73 -10.53 0.59 -7.44
N LEU A 74 -11.35 1.44 -6.81
CA LEU A 74 -12.26 2.34 -7.54
C LEU A 74 -11.51 3.37 -8.39
N LEU A 75 -10.46 3.99 -7.85
CA LEU A 75 -9.66 5.00 -8.56
C LEU A 75 -8.84 4.41 -9.71
N LEU A 76 -8.39 3.16 -9.55
CA LEU A 76 -7.55 2.46 -10.53
C LEU A 76 -8.35 1.70 -11.59
N ALA A 77 -9.69 1.71 -11.53
CA ALA A 77 -10.54 0.94 -12.45
C ALA A 77 -10.38 1.34 -13.93
N ASP A 78 -9.97 2.59 -14.17
CA ASP A 78 -9.84 3.19 -15.50
C ASP A 78 -8.39 3.50 -15.89
N VAL A 79 -7.40 2.95 -15.17
CA VAL A 79 -5.96 3.18 -15.40
C VAL A 79 -5.38 2.18 -16.40
#